data_AF-A0A9C9DIY7-F1
#
_entry.id   AF-A0A9C9DIY7-F1
#
_cell.length_a   1.000
_cell.length_b   1.000
_cell.length_c   1.000
_cell.angle_alpha   90.00
_cell.angle_beta   90.00
_cell.angle_gamma   90.00
#
_symmetry.space_group_name_H-M   'P 1'
#
loop_
_entity.id
_entity.type
_entity.pdbx_description
1 polymer ?
#
loop_
_entity_poly.entity_id
_entity_poly.type
_entity_poly.pdbx_seq_one_letter_code
_entity_poly.pdbx_strand_id
1 'polypeptide(L)'
;MTVPAGEVRASLQFSKQLRTPGEVNKWEPYCQMVVNTIDKQDKEIPAIDFRITRVVRDQEPFTRIKNSKRTMIASASDDLSFLSSSAITTWLIKTYLYLESDQYPDIYRLVCGQAWDSYLSRRMYMEEFNDAVGTYISILPAESK
;
A
#
# COMPACT_ATOMS: atom_id res chain seq x y z
N MET A 1 -10.05 5.17 13.01
CA MET A 1 -9.98 4.13 11.94
C MET A 1 -9.85 2.77 12.64
N THR A 2 -10.18 1.64 12.03
CA THR A 2 -10.16 0.32 12.71
C THR A 2 -9.43 -0.75 11.89
N VAL A 3 -8.57 -1.52 12.53
CA VAL A 3 -8.06 -2.80 12.04
C VAL A 3 -9.06 -3.88 12.45
N PRO A 4 -9.68 -4.61 11.50
CA PRO A 4 -10.58 -5.70 11.82
C PRO A 4 -9.91 -6.82 12.62
N ALA A 5 -10.68 -7.55 13.42
CA ALA A 5 -10.20 -8.73 14.14
C ALA A 5 -9.52 -9.75 13.20
N GLY A 6 -8.36 -10.27 13.60
CA GLY A 6 -7.59 -11.24 12.81
C GLY A 6 -6.81 -10.64 11.64
N GLU A 7 -6.88 -9.33 11.41
CA GLU A 7 -6.18 -8.64 10.34
C GLU A 7 -5.01 -7.80 10.87
N VAL A 8 -4.09 -7.44 9.96
CA VAL A 8 -2.96 -6.54 10.23
C VAL A 8 -3.06 -5.22 9.48
N ARG A 9 -4.20 -4.97 8.83
CA ARG A 9 -4.39 -3.83 7.93
C ARG A 9 -5.75 -3.19 8.13
N ALA A 10 -5.75 -1.89 8.37
CA ALA A 10 -6.93 -1.06 8.16
C ALA A 10 -6.86 -0.46 6.75
N SER A 11 -7.85 -0.74 5.91
CA SER A 11 -7.85 -0.32 4.50
C SER A 11 -8.78 0.86 4.26
N LEU A 12 -8.31 1.81 3.44
CA LEU A 12 -9.01 3.03 3.04
C LEU A 12 -9.04 3.14 1.52
N GLN A 13 -10.21 3.48 0.97
CA GLN A 13 -10.38 3.78 -0.45
C GLN A 13 -11.57 4.73 -0.61
N PHE A 14 -11.40 5.81 -1.38
CA PHE A 14 -12.44 6.83 -1.63
C PHE A 14 -13.08 7.37 -0.35
N SER A 15 -12.25 7.78 0.61
CA SER A 15 -12.70 8.27 1.92
C SER A 15 -13.59 7.29 2.70
N LYS A 16 -13.47 5.98 2.43
CA LYS A 16 -14.21 4.93 3.13
C LYS A 16 -13.25 3.92 3.73
N GLN A 17 -13.49 3.59 5.00
CA GLN A 17 -12.85 2.45 5.64
C GLN A 17 -13.48 1.14 5.16
N LEU A 18 -12.66 0.28 4.58
CA LEU A 18 -13.03 -1.06 4.16
C LEU A 18 -12.85 -2.02 5.34
N ARG A 19 -13.84 -2.89 5.56
CA ARG A 19 -13.82 -3.84 6.68
C ARG A 19 -13.12 -5.15 6.34
N THR A 20 -12.95 -5.42 5.05
CA THR A 20 -12.37 -6.68 4.60
C THR A 20 -11.21 -6.38 3.66
N PRO A 21 -9.99 -6.89 3.86
CA PRO A 21 -8.86 -6.60 2.99
C PRO A 21 -9.10 -6.97 1.51
N GLY A 22 -9.96 -7.95 1.27
CA GLY A 22 -10.37 -8.37 -0.08
C GLY A 22 -11.26 -7.37 -0.83
N GLU A 23 -11.81 -6.36 -0.15
CA GLU A 23 -12.64 -5.31 -0.76
C GLU A 23 -11.82 -4.24 -1.48
N VAL A 24 -10.51 -4.18 -1.23
CA VAL A 24 -9.62 -3.19 -1.86
C VAL A 24 -9.60 -3.40 -3.37
N ASN A 25 -10.17 -2.46 -4.12
CA ASN A 25 -10.02 -2.44 -5.56
C ASN A 25 -8.62 -1.90 -5.91
N LYS A 26 -7.71 -2.80 -6.26
CA LYS A 26 -6.31 -2.46 -6.57
C LYS A 26 -6.15 -1.57 -7.81
N TRP A 27 -7.16 -1.45 -8.67
CA TRP A 27 -7.15 -0.58 -9.85
C TRP A 27 -7.38 0.89 -9.53
N GLU A 28 -7.91 1.15 -8.33
CA GLU A 28 -8.20 2.48 -7.84
C GLU A 28 -7.22 2.84 -6.73
N PRO A 29 -6.98 4.14 -6.47
CA PRO A 29 -6.17 4.57 -5.34
C PRO A 29 -6.68 3.98 -4.02
N TYR A 30 -5.77 3.45 -3.21
CA TYR A 30 -6.07 3.00 -1.86
C TYR A 30 -4.89 3.26 -0.93
N CYS A 31 -5.17 3.28 0.37
CA CYS A 31 -4.15 3.30 1.41
C CYS A 31 -4.48 2.28 2.50
N GLN A 32 -3.45 1.72 3.13
CA GLN A 32 -3.60 0.75 4.20
C GLN A 32 -2.66 1.11 5.35
N MET A 33 -3.22 1.32 6.53
CA MET A 33 -2.43 1.40 7.75
C MET A 33 -2.09 -0.02 8.21
N VAL A 34 -0.82 -0.28 8.48
CA VAL A 34 -0.32 -1.61 8.83
C VAL A 34 0.15 -1.62 10.27
N VAL A 35 -0.33 -2.63 11.00
CA VAL A 35 0.04 -2.92 12.38
C VAL A 35 0.89 -4.18 12.46
N ASN A 36 1.69 -4.32 13.50
CA ASN A 36 2.58 -5.47 13.69
C ASN A 36 1.92 -6.60 14.51
N THR A 37 0.87 -6.30 15.28
CA THR A 37 0.11 -7.28 16.06
C THR A 37 -1.18 -7.73 15.36
N ILE A 38 -1.48 -9.03 15.48
CA ILE A 38 -2.80 -9.57 15.14
C ILE A 38 -3.62 -9.65 16.42
N ASP A 39 -4.69 -8.88 16.48
CA ASP A 39 -5.59 -8.85 17.63
C ASP A 39 -6.85 -9.70 17.36
N LYS A 40 -7.37 -10.34 18.42
CA LYS A 40 -8.60 -11.18 18.33
C LYS A 40 -9.88 -10.35 18.23
N GLN A 41 -9.78 -9.05 18.42
CA GLN A 41 -10.88 -8.10 18.38
C GLN A 41 -10.49 -6.94 17.48
N ASP A 42 -11.48 -6.20 17.03
CA ASP A 42 -11.28 -4.96 16.27
C ASP A 42 -10.41 -4.00 17.09
N LYS A 43 -9.36 -3.48 16.45
CA LYS A 43 -8.42 -2.54 17.05
C LYS A 43 -8.62 -1.16 16.45
N GLU A 44 -8.88 -0.18 17.29
CA GLU A 44 -8.93 1.21 16.84
C GLU A 44 -7.52 1.77 16.64
N ILE A 45 -7.32 2.40 15.49
CA ILE A 45 -6.16 3.23 15.18
C ILE A 45 -6.49 4.66 15.62
N PRO A 46 -5.70 5.22 16.56
CA PRO A 46 -5.92 6.54 17.12
C PRO A 46 -5.67 7.64 16.07
N ALA A 47 -6.36 8.78 16.24
CA ALA A 47 -6.12 9.99 15.46
C ALA A 47 -4.96 10.79 16.10
N ILE A 48 -3.73 10.46 15.71
CA ILE A 48 -2.52 11.12 16.17
C ILE A 48 -1.54 11.35 15.02
N ASP A 49 -0.48 12.08 15.31
CA ASP A 49 0.62 12.30 14.38
C ASP A 49 1.63 11.15 14.43
N PHE A 50 2.07 10.73 13.25
CA PHE A 50 3.15 9.78 13.07
C PHE A 50 4.31 10.46 12.35
N ARG A 51 5.54 10.26 12.84
CA ARG A 51 6.73 10.70 12.14
C ARG A 51 7.00 9.77 10.96
N ILE A 52 7.07 10.32 9.75
CA ILE A 52 7.51 9.57 8.57
C ILE A 52 9.04 9.52 8.59
N THR A 53 9.60 8.33 8.84
CA THR A 53 11.06 8.12 8.94
C THR A 53 11.68 7.74 7.61
N ARG A 54 10.92 7.08 6.74
CA ARG A 54 11.39 6.61 5.44
C ARG A 54 10.26 6.49 4.44
N VAL A 55 10.54 6.85 3.19
CA VAL A 55 9.64 6.65 2.05
C VAL A 55 10.29 5.68 1.08
N VAL A 56 9.63 4.56 0.80
CA VAL A 56 10.08 3.55 -0.17
C VAL A 56 9.03 3.39 -1.26
N ARG A 57 9.48 3.23 -2.49
CA ARG A 57 8.61 2.93 -3.63
C ARG A 57 8.92 1.53 -4.14
N ASP A 58 7.88 0.80 -4.47
CA ASP A 58 7.98 -0.56 -5.01
C ASP A 58 7.01 -0.73 -6.18
N GLN A 59 7.34 -1.68 -7.05
CA GLN A 59 6.53 -2.05 -8.19
C GLN A 59 6.49 -3.57 -8.28
N GLU A 60 5.30 -4.14 -8.14
CA GLU A 60 5.11 -5.58 -8.28
C GLU A 60 4.32 -5.92 -9.55
N PRO A 61 4.73 -6.94 -10.32
CA PRO A 61 3.98 -7.36 -11.50
C PRO A 61 2.60 -7.88 -11.09
N PHE A 62 1.57 -7.25 -11.63
CA PHE A 62 0.17 -7.51 -11.37
C PHE A 62 -0.51 -8.08 -12.62
N THR A 63 -1.36 -9.09 -12.44
CA THR A 63 -2.13 -9.65 -13.54
C THR A 63 -3.59 -9.80 -13.13
N ARG A 64 -4.49 -9.48 -14.05
CA ARG A 64 -5.93 -9.69 -13.88
C ARG A 64 -6.31 -11.18 -13.94
N ILE A 65 -5.41 -12.04 -14.43
CA ILE A 65 -5.67 -13.46 -14.65
C ILE A 65 -5.45 -14.24 -13.35
N LYS A 66 -6.55 -14.55 -12.64
CA LYS A 66 -6.58 -15.32 -11.38
C LYS A 66 -5.84 -16.67 -11.42
N ASN A 67 -5.66 -17.26 -12.59
CA ASN A 67 -5.02 -18.57 -12.80
C ASN A 67 -3.70 -18.51 -13.58
N SER A 68 -3.05 -17.35 -13.64
CA SER A 68 -1.68 -17.27 -14.15
C SER A 68 -0.76 -18.04 -13.19
N LYS A 69 -0.35 -19.25 -13.59
CA LYS A 69 0.71 -20.00 -12.90
C LYS A 69 1.96 -19.13 -12.91
N ARG A 70 2.21 -18.41 -11.82
CA ARG A 70 3.40 -17.59 -11.64
C ARG A 70 4.62 -18.50 -11.54
N THR A 71 5.35 -18.67 -12.62
CA THR A 71 6.74 -19.10 -12.54
C THR A 71 7.55 -17.91 -12.05
N MET A 72 7.84 -17.84 -10.74
CA MET A 72 8.86 -16.92 -10.25
C MET A 72 10.22 -17.49 -10.63
N ILE A 73 10.87 -16.89 -11.63
CA ILE A 73 12.25 -17.22 -11.98
C ILE A 73 13.14 -16.21 -11.27
N ALA A 74 13.78 -16.63 -10.18
CA ALA A 74 14.91 -15.89 -9.62
C ALA A 74 16.14 -16.24 -10.47
N SER A 75 16.56 -15.33 -11.35
CA SER A 75 17.85 -15.47 -12.05
C SER A 75 18.95 -14.83 -11.21
N ALA A 76 20.07 -15.53 -11.06
CA ALA A 76 21.29 -15.03 -10.44
C ALA A 76 22.31 -14.49 -11.45
N SER A 77 21.94 -14.38 -12.74
CA SER A 77 22.84 -13.91 -13.80
C SER A 77 22.25 -12.73 -14.58
N ASP A 78 23.07 -11.70 -14.80
CA ASP A 78 22.73 -10.49 -15.55
C ASP A 78 22.35 -10.75 -17.02
N ASP A 79 22.79 -11.89 -17.59
CA ASP A 79 22.56 -12.26 -19.00
C ASP A 79 21.22 -12.95 -19.28
N LEU A 80 20.42 -13.26 -18.23
CA LEU A 80 19.10 -13.91 -18.37
C LEU A 80 17.96 -12.89 -18.24
N SER A 81 18.16 -11.71 -18.81
CA SER A 81 17.15 -10.65 -18.87
C SER A 81 15.99 -11.05 -19.79
N PHE A 82 14.94 -11.58 -19.17
CA PHE A 82 13.52 -11.47 -19.56
C PHE A 82 13.14 -11.86 -21.00
N LEU A 83 13.34 -13.12 -21.39
CA LEU A 83 12.57 -13.71 -22.49
C LEU A 83 11.21 -14.24 -21.99
N SER A 84 10.28 -13.32 -21.85
CA SER A 84 8.84 -13.59 -21.89
C SER A 84 8.14 -12.38 -22.52
N SER A 85 8.28 -12.22 -23.84
CA SER A 85 7.45 -11.30 -24.60
C SER A 85 6.00 -11.79 -24.60
N SER A 86 5.05 -10.87 -24.42
CA SER A 86 3.58 -11.06 -24.50
C SER A 86 2.81 -11.25 -23.19
N ALA A 87 3.04 -10.38 -22.20
CA ALA A 87 1.92 -9.93 -21.38
C ALA A 87 2.07 -8.42 -21.17
N ILE A 88 1.02 -7.67 -21.44
CA ILE A 88 0.88 -6.30 -20.92
C ILE A 88 0.92 -6.44 -19.40
N THR A 89 2.09 -6.26 -18.78
CA THR A 89 2.26 -6.45 -17.34
C THR A 89 1.74 -5.21 -16.65
N THR A 90 0.48 -5.22 -16.21
CA THR A 90 0.00 -4.23 -15.26
C THR A 90 0.94 -4.23 -14.05
N TRP A 91 1.37 -3.06 -13.58
CA TRP A 91 2.19 -2.95 -12.37
C TRP A 91 1.34 -2.45 -11.24
N LEU A 92 1.43 -3.10 -10.08
CA LEU A 92 0.90 -2.52 -8.85
C LEU A 92 2.00 -1.67 -8.21
N ILE A 93 1.83 -0.36 -8.31
CA ILE A 93 2.77 0.63 -7.78
C ILE A 93 2.36 0.93 -6.34
N LYS A 94 3.33 0.84 -5.41
CA LYS A 94 3.11 1.09 -3.98
C LYS A 94 4.13 2.09 -3.44
N THR A 95 3.64 3.00 -2.62
CA THR A 95 4.45 3.88 -1.78
C THR A 95 4.28 3.45 -0.33
N TYR A 96 5.40 3.13 0.32
CA TYR A 96 5.48 2.76 1.72
C TYR A 96 6.04 3.93 2.50
N LEU A 97 5.25 4.44 3.44
CA LEU A 97 5.63 5.45 4.41
C LEU A 97 5.87 4.72 5.73
N TYR A 98 7.12 4.64 6.17
CA TYR A 98 7.48 4.06 7.47
C TYR A 98 7.19 5.09 8.54
N LEU A 99 6.40 4.66 9.53
CA LEU A 99 5.84 5.50 10.58
C LEU A 99 6.53 5.19 11.90
N GLU A 100 6.64 6.21 12.73
CA GLU A 100 7.17 6.11 14.08
C GLU A 100 6.31 6.93 15.03
N SER A 101 5.98 6.33 16.18
CA SER A 101 5.25 6.96 17.28
C SER A 101 5.66 6.29 18.60
N ASP A 102 6.00 7.10 19.60
CA ASP A 102 6.32 6.59 20.94
C ASP A 102 5.10 6.00 21.65
N GLN A 103 3.90 6.49 21.31
CA GLN A 103 2.65 6.06 21.94
C GLN A 103 2.06 4.80 21.28
N TYR A 104 2.25 4.65 19.96
CA TYR A 104 1.70 3.53 19.19
C TYR A 104 2.76 2.91 18.27
N PRO A 105 3.82 2.31 18.83
CA PRO A 105 4.93 1.74 18.05
C PRO A 105 4.51 0.54 17.20
N ASP A 106 3.35 -0.06 17.49
CA ASP A 106 2.77 -1.14 16.70
C ASP A 106 2.28 -0.68 15.31
N ILE A 107 1.93 0.59 15.16
CA ILE A 107 1.52 1.18 13.88
C ILE A 107 2.77 1.70 13.17
N TYR A 108 3.31 0.90 12.24
CA TYR A 108 4.66 1.13 11.73
C TYR A 108 4.70 1.55 10.26
N ARG A 109 3.58 1.49 9.54
CA ARG A 109 3.60 1.75 8.09
C ARG A 109 2.25 2.13 7.50
N LEU A 110 2.25 3.14 6.65
CA LEU A 110 1.17 3.44 5.73
C LEU A 110 1.57 2.99 4.32
N VAL A 111 0.74 2.19 3.66
CA VAL A 111 0.97 1.68 2.31
C VAL A 111 -0.11 2.20 1.38
N CYS A 112 0.27 3.05 0.44
CA CYS A 112 -0.65 3.56 -0.57
C CYS A 112 -0.29 3.00 -1.93
N GLY A 113 -1.26 2.58 -2.72
CA GLY A 113 -0.98 1.96 -4.01
C GLY A 113 -2.13 2.02 -5.00
N GLN A 114 -1.80 1.67 -6.24
CA GLN A 114 -2.72 1.57 -7.36
C GLN A 114 -2.07 0.78 -8.51
N ALA A 115 -2.89 0.00 -9.22
CA ALA A 115 -2.48 -0.71 -10.42
C ALA A 115 -2.48 0.23 -11.64
N TRP A 116 -1.38 0.21 -12.38
CA TRP A 116 -1.14 1.00 -13.58
C TRP A 116 -0.83 0.08 -14.76
N ASP A 117 -1.24 0.49 -15.96
CA ASP A 117 -0.78 -0.19 -17.17
C ASP A 117 0.76 -0.08 -17.28
N SER A 118 1.37 -1.15 -17.79
CA SER A 118 2.79 -1.40 -18.05
C SER A 118 3.62 -0.20 -18.51
N TYR A 119 3.00 0.76 -19.20
CA TYR A 119 3.66 1.89 -19.85
C TYR A 119 3.86 3.12 -18.96
N LEU A 120 3.20 3.19 -17.80
CA LEU A 120 3.20 4.39 -16.96
C LEU A 120 3.92 4.10 -15.64
N SER A 121 5.22 4.40 -15.58
CA SER A 121 5.99 4.50 -14.32
C SER A 121 5.56 5.74 -13.51
N ARG A 122 4.27 5.83 -13.19
CA ARG A 122 3.63 6.95 -12.51
C ARG A 122 3.74 6.80 -10.99
N ARG A 123 3.81 7.92 -10.29
CA ARG A 123 3.73 7.99 -8.83
C ARG A 123 2.31 8.39 -8.46
N MET A 124 1.87 7.95 -7.28
CA MET A 124 0.65 8.49 -6.69
C MET A 124 0.87 9.96 -6.37
N TYR A 125 0.07 10.84 -6.96
CA TYR A 125 0.04 12.26 -6.67
C TYR A 125 -0.72 12.54 -5.38
N MET A 126 -0.55 13.74 -4.80
CA MET A 126 -1.21 14.12 -3.55
C MET A 126 -2.74 14.12 -3.67
N GLU A 127 -3.30 14.43 -4.84
CA GLU A 127 -4.75 14.35 -5.09
C GLU A 127 -5.25 12.92 -4.97
N GLU A 128 -4.55 11.96 -5.58
CA GLU A 128 -4.91 10.53 -5.50
C GLU A 128 -4.76 9.96 -4.08
N PHE A 129 -3.75 10.46 -3.35
CA PHE A 129 -3.61 10.16 -1.94
C PHE A 129 -4.84 10.68 -1.17
N ASN A 130 -5.22 11.94 -1.37
CA ASN A 130 -6.39 12.54 -0.74
C ASN A 130 -7.68 11.82 -1.12
N ASP A 131 -7.83 11.34 -2.35
CA ASP A 131 -8.97 10.52 -2.74
C ASP A 131 -8.97 9.18 -2.01
N ALA A 132 -7.80 8.54 -1.89
CA ALA A 132 -7.68 7.25 -1.21
C ALA A 132 -8.01 7.34 0.29
N VAL A 133 -7.45 8.32 1.01
CA VAL A 133 -7.60 8.43 2.47
C VAL A 133 -8.75 9.35 2.92
N GLY A 134 -9.11 10.34 2.11
CA GLY A 134 -10.08 11.36 2.48
C GLY A 134 -9.71 12.12 3.74
N THR A 135 -10.66 12.19 4.67
CA THR A 135 -10.50 12.86 5.97
C THR A 135 -9.89 11.96 7.05
N TYR A 136 -9.57 10.69 6.75
CA TYR A 136 -9.05 9.74 7.75
C TYR A 136 -7.57 9.94 8.05
N ILE A 137 -6.81 10.47 7.10
CA ILE A 137 -5.36 10.68 7.21
C ILE A 137 -5.03 11.99 6.51
N SER A 138 -4.17 12.79 7.14
CA SER A 138 -3.51 13.91 6.47
C SER A 138 -1.99 13.74 6.59
N ILE A 139 -1.25 14.26 5.62
CA ILE A 139 0.20 14.35 5.71
C ILE A 139 0.53 15.81 5.99
N LEU A 140 1.12 16.06 7.15
CA LEU A 140 1.61 17.38 7.52
C LEU A 140 3.06 17.54 7.02
N PRO A 141 3.45 18.73 6.55
CA PRO A 141 4.85 19.02 6.28
C PRO A 141 5.69 18.80 7.54
N ALA A 142 6.94 18.36 7.37
CA ALA A 142 7.88 18.43 8.49
C ALA A 142 8.03 19.91 8.90
N GLU A 143 7.87 20.21 10.18
CA GLU A 143 8.16 21.55 10.70
C GLU A 143 9.60 21.91 10.32
N SER A 144 9.76 22.96 9.52
CA SER A 144 11.07 23.53 9.23
C SER A 144 11.64 24.07 10.54
N LYS A 145 12.66 23.40 11.07
CA LYS A 145 13.47 23.93 12.16
C LYS A 145 14.32 25.11 11.70
#